data_AF-A0A515DEN2-F1
#
_entry.id   AF-A0A515DEN2-F1
#
_cell.length_a   1.000
_cell.length_b   1.000
_cell.length_c   1.000
_cell.angle_alpha   90.00
_cell.angle_beta   90.00
_cell.angle_gamma   90.00
#
_symmetry.space_group_name_H-M   'P 1'
#
loop_
_entity.id
_entity.type
_entity.pdbx_description
1 polymer ?
#
loop_
_entity_poly.entity_id
_entity_poly.type
_entity_poly.pdbx_seq_one_letter_code
_entity_poly.pdbx_strand_id
1 'polypeptide(L)'
;MQILTSLILAAFAAYAGAWYFGAFEGNFALLLFMATVVTGLYWLAERFYFLPQRKKAAVALEVQATQRRSELAKMGIDKVDGDIAQARSRIIMQPWWLDWTAGLFPVIAAVFLLRSFLFEPFKIPSGSMIPTLRVGDLILVNKFIYGIRLPVLNTKITEGSPPQRGDVMVFRYPPQPSLDYIKRVVGLPGDEVAYLNKRLTINGKPVVTTALPEFFDDDAMRYYKQYQEVLGTHTHRLLNDDDRPAFVPGVEDFPNRQNCRYSIEGVVCKVPPGQYFMMGDNRDNSLDSRYWGFVPDNNIVGKAFFVWMNFGDLKRIGSFN
;
A
#
# COMPACT_ATOMS: atom_id res chain seq x y z
N MET A 1 27.17 -19.26 12.47
CA MET A 1 26.04 -18.31 12.54
C MET A 1 26.35 -17.01 11.79
N GLN A 2 27.40 -16.27 12.12
CA GLN A 2 27.74 -15.00 11.44
C GLN A 2 27.80 -15.11 9.91
N ILE A 3 28.56 -16.08 9.36
CA ILE A 3 28.67 -16.28 7.90
C ILE A 3 27.31 -16.57 7.27
N LEU A 4 26.50 -17.44 7.88
CA LEU A 4 25.16 -17.76 7.40
C LEU A 4 24.24 -16.52 7.42
N THR A 5 24.27 -15.74 8.50
CA THR A 5 23.50 -14.49 8.60
C THR A 5 23.96 -13.48 7.57
N SER A 6 25.27 -13.33 7.34
CA SER A 6 25.80 -12.47 6.29
C SER A 6 25.36 -12.91 4.89
N LEU A 7 25.35 -14.21 4.59
CA LEU A 7 24.86 -14.73 3.31
C LEU A 7 23.36 -14.48 3.12
N ILE A 8 22.54 -14.69 4.17
CA ILE A 8 21.10 -14.43 4.13
C ILE A 8 20.81 -12.94 3.91
N LEU A 9 21.49 -12.06 4.66
CA LEU A 9 21.34 -10.61 4.52
C LEU A 9 21.84 -10.12 3.15
N ALA A 10 22.94 -10.67 2.64
CA ALA A 10 23.44 -10.35 1.30
C ALA A 10 22.46 -10.80 0.21
N ALA A 11 21.88 -12.01 0.32
CA ALA A 11 20.86 -12.48 -0.61
C ALA A 11 19.59 -11.61 -0.55
N PHE A 12 19.15 -11.23 0.64
CA PHE A 12 18.00 -10.33 0.82
C PHE A 12 18.28 -8.93 0.25
N ALA A 13 19.45 -8.36 0.50
CA ALA A 13 19.85 -7.06 -0.04
C ALA A 13 20.00 -7.09 -1.56
N ALA A 14 20.56 -8.17 -2.11
CA ALA A 14 20.64 -8.38 -3.56
C ALA A 14 19.25 -8.48 -4.19
N TYR A 15 18.33 -9.23 -3.58
CA TYR A 15 16.94 -9.31 -4.04
C TYR A 15 16.23 -7.95 -3.97
N ALA A 16 16.35 -7.24 -2.83
CA ALA A 16 15.75 -5.92 -2.65
C ALA A 16 16.33 -4.89 -3.64
N GLY A 17 17.64 -4.94 -3.90
CA GLY A 17 18.31 -4.10 -4.88
C GLY A 17 17.86 -4.41 -6.31
N ALA A 18 17.83 -5.69 -6.69
CA ALA A 18 17.34 -6.12 -7.99
C ALA A 18 15.89 -5.69 -8.23
N TRP A 19 15.04 -5.77 -7.20
CA TRP A 19 13.68 -5.25 -7.25
C TRP A 19 13.63 -3.73 -7.41
N TYR A 20 14.41 -2.98 -6.61
CA TYR A 20 14.46 -1.52 -6.68
C TYR A 20 14.92 -0.99 -8.05
N PHE A 21 15.89 -1.66 -8.69
CA PHE A 21 16.36 -1.33 -10.03
C PHE A 21 15.48 -1.92 -11.15
N GLY A 22 14.35 -2.55 -10.82
CA GLY A 22 13.40 -3.06 -11.80
C GLY A 22 13.89 -4.30 -12.58
N ALA A 23 14.89 -5.02 -12.08
CA ALA A 23 15.38 -6.23 -12.73
C ALA A 23 14.35 -7.39 -12.68
N PHE A 24 13.38 -7.36 -11.75
CA PHE A 24 12.27 -8.30 -11.64
C PHE A 24 11.00 -7.63 -11.10
N GLU A 25 9.82 -8.09 -11.54
CA GLU A 25 8.52 -7.71 -10.97
C GLU A 25 8.36 -8.32 -9.57
N GLY A 26 8.74 -7.56 -8.54
CA GLY A 26 8.69 -8.02 -7.15
C GLY A 26 7.43 -7.55 -6.41
N ASN A 27 6.91 -8.41 -5.53
CA ASN A 27 5.80 -8.08 -4.65
C ASN A 27 6.35 -7.57 -3.30
N PHE A 28 6.21 -6.27 -3.02
CA PHE A 28 6.70 -5.69 -1.77
C PHE A 28 6.07 -6.34 -0.52
N ALA A 29 4.83 -6.85 -0.61
CA ALA A 29 4.21 -7.59 0.50
C ALA A 29 4.90 -8.94 0.74
N LEU A 30 5.34 -9.63 -0.32
CA LEU A 30 6.12 -10.88 -0.20
C LEU A 30 7.49 -10.61 0.44
N LEU A 31 8.18 -9.54 0.03
CA LEU A 31 9.46 -9.14 0.63
C LEU A 31 9.32 -8.88 2.12
N LEU A 32 8.30 -8.12 2.52
CA LEU A 32 8.04 -7.81 3.91
C LEU A 32 7.61 -9.05 4.72
N PHE A 33 6.84 -9.95 4.11
CA PHE A 33 6.50 -11.25 4.72
C PHE A 33 7.75 -12.10 4.98
N MET A 34 8.61 -12.28 3.96
CA MET A 34 9.87 -13.02 4.12
C MET A 34 10.76 -12.39 5.20
N ALA A 35 10.90 -11.06 5.21
CA ALA A 35 11.64 -10.35 6.25
C ALA A 35 11.06 -10.64 7.65
N THR A 36 9.74 -10.61 7.80
CA THR A 36 9.05 -10.91 9.07
C THR A 36 9.30 -12.35 9.51
N VAL A 37 9.23 -13.33 8.60
CA VAL A 37 9.48 -14.74 8.91
C VAL A 37 10.93 -14.96 9.33
N VAL A 38 11.89 -14.46 8.55
CA VAL A 38 13.32 -14.64 8.84
C VAL A 38 13.68 -13.99 10.18
N THR A 39 13.30 -12.72 10.39
CA THR A 39 13.58 -12.01 11.64
C THR A 39 12.86 -12.64 12.83
N GLY A 40 11.64 -13.17 12.63
CA GLY A 40 10.90 -13.93 13.63
C GLY A 40 11.61 -15.22 14.06
N LEU A 41 12.18 -15.97 13.12
CA LEU A 41 12.98 -17.16 13.43
C LEU A 41 14.23 -16.80 14.26
N TYR A 42 14.94 -15.71 13.90
CA TYR A 42 16.06 -15.21 14.71
C TYR A 42 15.61 -14.74 16.10
N TRP A 43 14.45 -14.09 16.21
CA TRP A 43 13.88 -13.63 17.47
C TRP A 43 13.51 -14.81 18.39
N LEU A 44 12.91 -15.87 17.85
CA LEU A 44 12.63 -17.10 18.58
C LEU A 44 13.93 -17.78 19.02
N ALA A 45 14.92 -17.90 18.13
CA ALA A 45 16.22 -18.48 18.46
C ALA A 45 16.94 -17.68 19.55
N GLU A 46 16.88 -16.34 19.50
CA GLU A 46 17.40 -15.47 20.55
C GLU A 46 16.70 -15.75 21.89
N ARG A 47 15.36 -15.80 21.90
CA ARG A 47 14.58 -15.96 23.13
C ARG A 47 14.78 -17.33 23.79
N PHE A 48 14.83 -18.39 23.01
CA PHE A 48 14.80 -19.77 23.51
C PHE A 48 16.16 -20.46 23.54
N TYR A 49 17.13 -20.04 22.72
CA TYR A 49 18.43 -20.71 22.61
C TYR A 49 19.58 -19.80 23.06
N PHE A 50 19.77 -18.64 22.44
CA PHE A 50 20.96 -17.81 22.68
C PHE A 50 20.91 -17.03 24.00
N LEU A 51 19.80 -16.37 24.32
CA LEU A 51 19.67 -15.60 25.56
C LEU A 51 19.85 -16.46 26.83
N PRO A 52 19.24 -17.65 26.95
CA PRO A 52 19.47 -18.53 28.09
C PRO A 52 20.95 -18.95 28.22
N GLN A 53 21.64 -19.23 27.11
CA GLN A 53 23.06 -19.56 27.12
C GLN A 53 23.93 -18.39 27.58
N ARG A 54 23.68 -17.17 27.09
CA ARG A 54 24.40 -15.97 27.53
C ARG A 54 24.16 -15.67 29.01
N LYS A 55 22.93 -15.84 29.49
CA LYS A 55 22.62 -15.72 30.94
C LYS A 55 23.36 -16.77 31.77
N LYS A 56 23.40 -18.03 31.34
CA LYS A 56 24.15 -19.10 32.03
C LYS A 56 25.64 -18.80 32.07
N ALA A 57 26.23 -18.35 30.97
CA ALA A 57 27.64 -17.96 30.90
C ALA A 57 27.95 -16.77 31.82
N ALA A 58 27.06 -15.77 31.88
CA ALA A 58 27.19 -14.62 32.78
C ALA A 58 27.14 -15.04 34.26
N VAL A 59 26.21 -15.93 34.62
CA VAL A 59 26.13 -16.49 35.98
C VAL A 59 27.37 -17.34 36.31
N ALA A 60 27.83 -18.16 35.37
CA ALA A 60 29.05 -18.95 35.57
C ALA A 60 30.28 -18.06 35.82
N LEU A 61 30.39 -16.93 35.11
CA LEU A 61 31.44 -15.93 35.34
C LEU A 61 31.34 -15.32 36.75
N GLU A 62 30.14 -14.97 37.21
CA GLU A 62 29.92 -14.43 38.57
C GLU A 62 30.29 -15.46 39.66
N VAL A 63 29.91 -16.73 39.47
CA VAL A 63 30.26 -17.83 40.38
C VAL A 63 31.76 -18.04 40.43
N GLN A 64 32.43 -18.11 39.27
CA GLN A 64 33.89 -18.26 39.20
C GLN A 64 34.63 -17.09 39.85
N ALA A 65 34.16 -15.86 39.62
CA ALA A 65 34.73 -14.67 40.25
C ALA A 65 34.59 -14.70 41.78
N THR A 66 33.44 -15.15 42.27
CA THR A 66 33.17 -15.30 43.71
C THR A 66 34.05 -16.38 44.34
N GLN A 67 34.17 -17.54 43.68
CA GLN A 67 35.05 -18.63 44.11
C GLN A 67 36.51 -18.17 44.18
N ARG A 68 37.01 -17.55 43.10
CA ARG A 68 38.38 -17.01 43.05
C ARG A 68 38.66 -15.99 44.14
N ARG A 69 37.71 -15.08 44.43
CA ARG A 69 37.84 -14.11 45.52
C ARG A 69 37.93 -14.81 46.88
N SER A 70 37.13 -15.85 47.12
CA SER A 70 37.17 -16.61 48.37
C SER A 70 38.47 -17.40 48.56
N GLU A 71 39.05 -17.95 47.48
CA GLU A 71 40.36 -18.61 47.52
C GLU A 71 41.49 -17.62 47.78
N LEU A 72 41.48 -16.46 47.12
CA LEU A 72 42.47 -15.40 47.34
C LEU A 72 42.42 -14.85 48.78
N ALA A 73 41.22 -14.71 49.34
CA ALA A 73 41.04 -14.32 50.74
C ALA A 73 41.66 -15.34 51.71
N LYS A 74 41.54 -16.65 51.44
CA LYS A 74 42.21 -17.70 52.25
C LYS A 74 43.74 -17.61 52.21
N MET A 75 44.30 -17.01 51.16
CA MET A 75 45.74 -16.79 51.01
C MET A 75 46.20 -15.41 51.53
N GLY A 76 45.31 -14.63 52.16
CA GLY A 76 45.62 -13.31 52.72
C GLY A 76 45.69 -12.19 51.69
N ILE A 77 45.12 -12.36 50.50
CA ILE A 77 45.09 -11.35 49.44
C ILE A 77 43.70 -10.70 49.42
N ASP A 78 43.58 -9.51 50.04
CA ASP A 78 42.28 -8.83 50.17
C ASP A 78 41.90 -7.95 48.96
N LYS A 79 42.87 -7.56 48.13
CA LYS A 79 42.64 -6.61 47.02
C LYS A 79 42.68 -7.31 45.67
N VAL A 80 41.52 -7.42 45.02
CA VAL A 80 41.38 -7.93 43.65
C VAL A 80 40.75 -6.84 42.79
N ASP A 81 41.59 -6.09 42.06
CA ASP A 81 41.18 -4.93 41.24
C ASP A 81 40.51 -5.32 39.89
N GLY A 82 39.69 -6.38 39.90
CA GLY A 82 38.98 -6.87 38.71
C GLY A 82 37.51 -6.46 38.68
N ASP A 83 37.15 -5.55 37.77
CA ASP A 83 35.75 -5.22 37.47
C ASP A 83 35.13 -6.27 36.54
N ILE A 84 34.42 -7.23 37.14
CA ILE A 84 33.69 -8.28 36.41
C ILE A 84 32.41 -7.77 35.76
N ALA A 85 31.93 -6.57 36.13
CA ALA A 85 30.68 -6.02 35.58
C ALA A 85 30.80 -5.76 34.08
N GLN A 86 31.96 -5.29 33.61
CA GLN A 86 32.22 -5.09 32.19
C GLN A 86 32.32 -6.40 31.41
N ALA A 87 32.91 -7.44 32.00
CA ALA A 87 32.98 -8.76 31.37
C ALA A 87 31.58 -9.41 31.28
N ARG A 88 30.79 -9.30 32.36
CA ARG A 88 29.40 -9.77 32.40
C ARG A 88 28.54 -9.06 31.36
N SER A 89 28.63 -7.73 31.27
CA SER A 89 27.85 -6.96 30.29
C SER A 89 28.20 -7.36 28.86
N ARG A 90 29.48 -7.59 28.54
CA ARG A 90 29.93 -8.11 27.24
C ARG A 90 29.36 -9.50 26.91
N ILE A 91 29.23 -10.38 27.90
CA ILE A 91 28.64 -11.72 27.70
C ILE A 91 27.12 -11.62 27.47
N ILE A 92 26.42 -10.73 28.17
CA ILE A 92 24.96 -10.58 28.04
C ILE A 92 24.59 -9.87 26.73
N MET A 93 25.42 -8.92 26.28
CA MET A 93 25.20 -8.13 25.08
C MET A 93 24.87 -9.00 23.87
N GLN A 94 23.84 -8.57 23.14
CA GLN A 94 23.41 -9.26 21.93
C GLN A 94 24.45 -9.05 20.83
N PRO A 95 24.89 -10.11 20.14
CA PRO A 95 25.78 -9.96 19.00
C PRO A 95 25.11 -9.14 17.89
N TRP A 96 25.89 -8.32 17.18
CA TRP A 96 25.37 -7.43 16.13
C TRP A 96 24.47 -8.13 15.10
N TRP A 97 24.85 -9.33 14.64
CA TRP A 97 24.10 -10.07 13.61
C TRP A 97 22.72 -10.51 14.11
N LEU A 98 22.59 -10.68 15.42
CA LEU A 98 21.33 -11.04 16.06
C LEU A 98 20.52 -9.79 16.40
N ASP A 99 21.17 -8.67 16.71
CA ASP A 99 20.52 -7.39 16.97
C ASP A 99 19.82 -6.86 15.71
N TRP A 100 20.54 -6.82 14.58
CA TRP A 100 19.98 -6.41 13.29
C TRP A 100 18.90 -7.36 12.72
N THR A 101 18.81 -8.60 13.21
CA THR A 101 17.78 -9.57 12.76
C THR A 101 16.65 -9.68 13.77
N ALA A 102 16.91 -10.25 14.95
CA ALA A 102 15.92 -10.42 16.01
C ALA A 102 15.44 -9.09 16.59
N GLY A 103 16.30 -8.09 16.72
CA GLY A 103 15.94 -6.79 17.29
C GLY A 103 14.97 -6.00 16.41
N LEU A 104 15.06 -6.14 15.08
CA LEU A 104 14.14 -5.49 14.14
C LEU A 104 12.79 -6.22 13.99
N PHE A 105 12.67 -7.45 14.46
CA PHE A 105 11.44 -8.26 14.29
C PHE A 105 10.17 -7.53 14.77
N PRO A 106 10.09 -6.94 15.98
CA PRO A 106 8.86 -6.29 16.43
C PRO A 106 8.43 -5.13 15.53
N VAL A 107 9.38 -4.35 15.02
CA VAL A 107 9.12 -3.22 14.13
C VAL A 107 8.65 -3.73 12.76
N ILE A 108 9.37 -4.68 12.18
CA ILE A 108 9.03 -5.27 10.87
C ILE A 108 7.66 -5.96 10.94
N ALA A 109 7.39 -6.73 12.00
CA ALA A 109 6.11 -7.38 12.22
C ALA A 109 4.97 -6.37 12.39
N ALA A 110 5.18 -5.29 13.14
CA ALA A 110 4.18 -4.23 13.29
C ALA A 110 3.87 -3.56 11.94
N VAL A 111 4.90 -3.20 11.16
CA VAL A 111 4.74 -2.62 9.82
C VAL A 111 4.04 -3.61 8.88
N PHE A 112 4.41 -4.89 8.93
CA PHE A 112 3.79 -5.95 8.14
C PHE A 112 2.30 -6.10 8.46
N LEU A 113 1.93 -6.16 9.73
CA LEU A 113 0.54 -6.28 10.16
C LEU A 113 -0.27 -5.04 9.79
N LEU A 114 0.26 -3.85 10.08
CA LEU A 114 -0.40 -2.59 9.75
C LEU A 114 -0.64 -2.47 8.25
N ARG A 115 0.36 -2.78 7.44
CA ARG A 115 0.24 -2.70 5.98
C ARG A 115 -0.63 -3.80 5.37
N SER A 116 -0.59 -5.00 5.95
CA SER A 116 -1.39 -6.12 5.46
C SER A 116 -2.88 -5.89 5.69
N PHE A 117 -3.26 -5.26 6.81
CA PHE A 117 -4.65 -5.25 7.27
C PHE A 117 -5.29 -3.87 7.46
N LEU A 118 -4.52 -2.82 7.76
CA LEU A 118 -5.06 -1.51 8.11
C LEU A 118 -4.87 -0.50 6.98
N PHE A 119 -3.62 -0.05 6.78
CA PHE A 119 -3.31 1.09 5.91
C PHE A 119 -2.13 0.79 5.00
N GLU A 120 -2.33 1.00 3.71
CA GLU A 120 -1.27 0.88 2.72
C GLU A 120 -0.98 2.24 2.09
N PRO A 121 0.29 2.71 2.13
CA PRO A 121 0.68 3.96 1.48
C PRO A 121 0.88 3.73 -0.02
N PHE A 122 0.34 4.63 -0.84
CA PHE A 122 0.58 4.67 -2.29
C PHE A 122 1.11 6.04 -2.70
N LYS A 123 1.95 6.08 -3.74
CA LYS A 123 2.35 7.30 -4.42
C LYS A 123 1.52 7.45 -5.70
N ILE A 124 0.96 8.61 -5.97
CA ILE A 124 0.22 8.92 -7.19
C ILE A 124 1.20 9.27 -8.32
N PRO A 125 1.31 8.44 -9.38
CA PRO A 125 2.27 8.68 -10.45
C PRO A 125 1.67 9.45 -11.64
N SER A 126 0.34 9.56 -11.73
CA SER A 126 -0.36 10.10 -12.91
C SER A 126 -1.49 11.07 -12.55
N GLY A 127 -1.82 11.96 -13.48
CA GLY A 127 -2.81 13.04 -13.31
C GLY A 127 -4.28 12.65 -13.57
N SER A 128 -4.59 11.35 -13.66
CA SER A 128 -5.93 10.88 -14.06
C SER A 128 -7.03 11.14 -13.02
N MET A 129 -6.64 11.45 -11.78
CA MET A 129 -7.54 11.79 -10.67
C MET A 129 -7.50 13.28 -10.32
N ILE A 130 -6.88 14.13 -11.14
CA ILE A 130 -6.92 15.58 -10.99
C ILE A 130 -8.38 16.05 -11.18
N PRO A 131 -8.90 16.97 -10.34
CA PRO A 131 -8.18 17.79 -9.37
C PRO A 131 -8.14 17.20 -7.95
N THR A 132 -8.79 16.05 -7.72
CA THR A 132 -8.89 15.41 -6.40
C THR A 132 -7.53 14.94 -5.90
N LEU A 133 -6.80 14.19 -6.73
CA LEU A 133 -5.44 13.71 -6.47
C LEU A 133 -4.49 14.23 -7.53
N ARG A 134 -3.33 14.73 -7.12
CA ARG A 134 -2.30 15.29 -7.98
C ARG A 134 -1.08 14.36 -8.05
N VAL A 135 -0.30 14.52 -9.11
CA VAL A 135 0.97 13.80 -9.27
C VAL A 135 1.86 14.12 -8.06
N GLY A 136 2.46 13.08 -7.48
CA GLY A 136 3.32 13.20 -6.30
C GLY A 136 2.61 13.13 -4.95
N ASP A 137 1.27 13.13 -4.91
CA ASP A 137 0.53 12.88 -3.67
C ASP A 137 0.90 11.49 -3.12
N LEU A 138 1.16 11.43 -1.81
CA LEU A 138 1.30 10.19 -1.04
C LEU A 138 0.01 9.98 -0.25
N ILE A 139 -0.73 8.94 -0.61
CA ILE A 139 -2.07 8.66 -0.08
C ILE A 139 -2.04 7.47 0.89
N LEU A 140 -2.98 7.45 1.82
CA LEU A 140 -3.32 6.30 2.64
C LEU A 140 -4.59 5.63 2.10
N VAL A 141 -4.50 4.30 1.96
CA VAL A 141 -5.60 3.45 1.52
C VAL A 141 -6.01 2.56 2.67
N ASN A 142 -7.29 2.60 3.03
CA ASN A 142 -7.91 1.74 4.01
C ASN A 142 -8.35 0.44 3.35
N LYS A 143 -7.71 -0.67 3.75
CA LYS A 143 -7.99 -2.02 3.19
C LYS A 143 -9.10 -2.74 3.95
N PHE A 144 -9.38 -2.32 5.19
CA PHE A 144 -10.38 -2.94 6.05
C PHE A 144 -11.81 -2.66 5.59
N ILE A 145 -12.09 -1.47 5.05
CA ILE A 145 -13.45 -1.06 4.67
C ILE A 145 -14.09 -2.04 3.69
N TYR A 146 -13.36 -2.54 2.69
CA TYR A 146 -13.88 -3.47 1.68
C TYR A 146 -13.61 -4.94 1.99
N GLY A 147 -13.36 -5.25 3.27
CA GLY A 147 -13.07 -6.60 3.73
C GLY A 147 -11.59 -6.93 3.75
N ILE A 148 -11.19 -7.64 4.79
CA ILE A 148 -9.82 -8.10 4.99
C ILE A 148 -9.48 -9.16 3.96
N ARG A 149 -8.34 -9.00 3.31
CA ARG A 149 -7.76 -9.97 2.37
C ARG A 149 -6.46 -10.52 2.91
N LEU A 150 -6.18 -11.81 2.68
CA LEU A 150 -4.90 -12.41 3.05
C LEU A 150 -3.74 -11.73 2.32
N PRO A 151 -2.63 -11.42 3.01
CA PRO A 151 -1.43 -10.93 2.34
C PRO A 151 -0.94 -11.98 1.35
N VAL A 152 -0.39 -11.53 0.22
CA VAL A 152 0.11 -12.36 -0.89
C VAL A 152 -0.99 -13.09 -1.69
N LEU A 153 -1.84 -13.90 -1.04
CA LEU A 153 -2.89 -14.69 -1.70
C LEU A 153 -4.09 -13.87 -2.15
N ASN A 154 -4.33 -12.71 -1.51
CA ASN A 154 -5.42 -11.79 -1.82
C ASN A 154 -6.84 -12.37 -1.73
N THR A 155 -6.98 -13.51 -1.06
CA THR A 155 -8.28 -14.12 -0.78
C THR A 155 -9.01 -13.31 0.28
N LYS A 156 -10.26 -12.94 -0.01
CA LYS A 156 -11.15 -12.20 0.91
C LYS A 156 -11.58 -13.12 2.07
N ILE A 157 -11.37 -12.67 3.30
CA ILE A 157 -11.72 -13.40 4.54
C ILE A 157 -12.99 -12.82 5.17
N THR A 158 -13.17 -11.50 5.09
CA THR A 158 -14.35 -10.82 5.61
C THR A 158 -15.03 -10.04 4.50
N GLU A 159 -16.37 -9.94 4.54
CA GLU A 159 -17.12 -9.23 3.49
C GLU A 159 -16.88 -7.72 3.50
N GLY A 160 -16.70 -7.14 4.70
CA GLY A 160 -16.56 -5.69 4.89
C GLY A 160 -17.83 -4.93 4.51
N SER A 161 -17.68 -3.64 4.24
CA SER A 161 -18.69 -2.80 3.60
C SER A 161 -18.54 -2.85 2.08
N PRO A 162 -19.64 -2.93 1.32
CA PRO A 162 -19.56 -2.86 -0.13
C PRO A 162 -19.05 -1.47 -0.58
N PRO A 163 -18.32 -1.39 -1.70
CA PRO A 163 -17.96 -0.12 -2.34
C PRO A 163 -19.19 0.73 -2.59
N GLN A 164 -19.10 2.01 -2.22
CA GLN A 164 -20.17 2.96 -2.39
C GLN A 164 -19.90 3.84 -3.60
N ARG A 165 -20.97 4.30 -4.25
CA ARG A 165 -20.85 5.24 -5.36
C ARG A 165 -20.15 6.51 -4.88
N GLY A 166 -19.16 6.97 -5.65
CA GLY A 166 -18.36 8.14 -5.32
C GLY A 166 -17.08 7.83 -4.53
N ASP A 167 -16.90 6.60 -4.03
CA ASP A 167 -15.66 6.20 -3.37
C ASP A 167 -14.46 6.32 -4.32
N VAL A 168 -13.32 6.76 -3.78
CA VAL A 168 -12.03 6.66 -4.48
C VAL A 168 -11.38 5.34 -4.10
N MET A 169 -11.25 4.42 -5.05
CA MET A 169 -10.86 3.04 -4.81
C MET A 169 -9.57 2.70 -5.55
N VAL A 170 -8.67 2.03 -4.83
CA VAL A 170 -7.49 1.38 -5.40
C VAL A 170 -7.83 -0.07 -5.72
N PHE A 171 -7.45 -0.51 -6.91
CA PHE A 171 -7.68 -1.86 -7.41
C PHE A 171 -6.57 -2.28 -8.37
N ARG A 172 -6.38 -3.58 -8.52
CA ARG A 172 -5.48 -4.13 -9.53
C ARG A 172 -6.07 -3.97 -10.91
N TYR A 173 -5.32 -3.38 -11.83
CA TYR A 173 -5.72 -3.14 -13.20
C TYR A 173 -6.13 -4.46 -13.87
N PRO A 174 -7.40 -4.66 -14.29
CA PRO A 174 -7.86 -5.98 -14.74
C PRO A 174 -7.08 -6.58 -15.92
N PRO A 175 -6.69 -5.80 -16.96
CA PRO A 175 -5.85 -6.31 -18.05
C PRO A 175 -4.42 -6.67 -17.63
N GLN A 176 -3.87 -6.02 -16.60
CA GLN A 176 -2.53 -6.32 -16.07
C GLN A 176 -2.50 -6.20 -14.53
N PRO A 177 -2.88 -7.27 -13.79
CA PRO A 177 -3.07 -7.22 -12.33
C PRO A 177 -1.82 -6.95 -11.49
N SER A 178 -0.63 -6.89 -12.09
CA SER A 178 0.60 -6.44 -11.42
C SER A 178 0.64 -4.92 -11.20
N LEU A 179 -0.24 -4.16 -11.85
CA LEU A 179 -0.37 -2.71 -11.70
C LEU A 179 -1.58 -2.34 -10.83
N ASP A 180 -1.37 -1.44 -9.88
CA ASP A 180 -2.46 -0.86 -9.08
C ASP A 180 -2.93 0.47 -9.70
N TYR A 181 -4.24 0.57 -9.92
CA TYR A 181 -4.91 1.77 -10.43
C TYR A 181 -5.79 2.37 -9.33
N ILE A 182 -5.99 3.68 -9.41
CA ILE A 182 -6.88 4.43 -8.53
C ILE A 182 -7.87 5.21 -9.37
N LYS A 183 -9.17 5.01 -9.12
CA LYS A 183 -10.27 5.68 -9.82
C LYS A 183 -11.45 5.89 -8.88
N ARG A 184 -12.43 6.66 -9.31
CA ARG A 184 -13.70 6.83 -8.61
C ARG A 184 -14.70 5.75 -9.02
N VAL A 185 -15.40 5.18 -8.05
CA VAL A 185 -16.51 4.24 -8.27
C VAL A 185 -17.71 5.03 -8.79
N VAL A 186 -18.03 4.86 -10.07
CA VAL A 186 -19.16 5.54 -10.70
C VAL A 186 -20.37 4.62 -10.83
N GLY A 187 -20.17 3.35 -11.21
CA GLY A 187 -21.23 2.35 -11.34
C GLY A 187 -21.04 1.19 -10.38
N LEU A 188 -22.13 0.78 -9.73
CA LEU A 188 -22.23 -0.38 -8.85
C LEU A 188 -22.86 -1.56 -9.62
N PRO A 189 -22.76 -2.79 -9.09
CA PRO A 189 -23.38 -3.96 -9.71
C PRO A 189 -24.85 -3.74 -10.05
N GLY A 190 -25.22 -3.99 -11.31
CA GLY A 190 -26.58 -3.83 -11.82
C GLY A 190 -26.93 -2.42 -12.32
N ASP A 191 -26.06 -1.42 -12.15
CA ASP A 191 -26.29 -0.09 -12.71
C ASP A 191 -26.18 -0.08 -14.23
N GLU A 192 -26.95 0.79 -14.86
CA GLU A 192 -26.68 1.26 -16.22
C GLU A 192 -25.99 2.63 -16.14
N VAL A 193 -24.74 2.69 -16.59
CA VAL A 193 -23.93 3.91 -16.62
C VAL A 193 -23.82 4.40 -18.04
N ALA A 194 -24.26 5.62 -18.30
CA ALA A 194 -24.12 6.29 -19.59
C ALA A 194 -23.24 7.53 -19.43
N TYR A 195 -22.16 7.59 -20.20
CA TYR A 195 -21.34 8.79 -20.34
C TYR A 195 -21.41 9.24 -21.79
N LEU A 196 -22.29 10.21 -22.06
CA LEU A 196 -22.64 10.68 -23.39
C LEU A 196 -22.44 12.20 -23.46
N ASN A 197 -21.77 12.68 -24.52
CA ASN A 197 -21.44 14.09 -24.71
C ASN A 197 -20.83 14.72 -23.44
N LYS A 198 -19.91 13.97 -22.82
CA LYS A 198 -19.21 14.32 -21.58
C LYS A 198 -20.11 14.55 -20.36
N ARG A 199 -21.33 14.02 -20.38
CA ARG A 199 -22.29 14.05 -19.26
C ARG A 199 -22.58 12.66 -18.77
N LEU A 200 -22.57 12.50 -17.45
CA LEU A 200 -22.81 11.24 -16.77
C LEU A 200 -24.29 11.10 -16.41
N THR A 201 -24.85 9.94 -16.70
CA THR A 201 -26.21 9.52 -16.36
C THR A 201 -26.14 8.12 -15.77
N ILE A 202 -26.87 7.88 -14.69
CA ILE A 202 -26.89 6.59 -14.00
C ILE A 202 -28.34 6.14 -13.87
N ASN A 203 -28.66 4.94 -14.38
CA ASN A 203 -30.00 4.37 -14.41
C ASN A 203 -31.04 5.34 -15.00
N GLY A 204 -30.67 6.00 -16.11
CA GLY A 204 -31.49 7.00 -16.80
C GLY A 204 -31.59 8.37 -16.08
N LYS A 205 -31.02 8.53 -14.88
CA LYS A 205 -31.04 9.80 -14.14
C LYS A 205 -29.74 10.57 -14.36
N PRO A 206 -29.79 11.80 -14.90
CA PRO A 206 -28.58 12.60 -15.10
C PRO A 206 -27.95 12.93 -13.74
N VAL A 207 -26.63 12.84 -13.67
CA VAL A 207 -25.88 13.25 -12.47
C VAL A 207 -25.83 14.76 -12.41
N VAL A 208 -26.26 15.34 -11.28
CA VAL A 208 -26.27 16.78 -11.08
C VAL A 208 -24.85 17.30 -11.24
N THR A 209 -24.67 18.21 -12.20
CA THR A 209 -23.37 18.75 -12.55
C THR A 209 -23.42 20.28 -12.57
N THR A 210 -22.58 20.92 -11.77
CA THR A 210 -22.47 22.39 -11.69
C THR A 210 -21.12 22.83 -12.25
N ALA A 211 -21.11 23.85 -13.10
CA ALA A 211 -19.86 24.43 -13.60
C ALA A 211 -19.14 25.19 -12.47
N LEU A 212 -17.82 25.05 -12.41
CA LEU A 212 -16.94 25.77 -11.51
C LEU A 212 -15.98 26.65 -12.32
N PRO A 213 -15.25 27.59 -11.68
CA PRO A 213 -14.15 28.29 -12.34
C PRO A 213 -13.15 27.30 -12.97
N GLU A 214 -12.57 27.67 -14.10
CA GLU A 214 -11.62 26.81 -14.80
C GLU A 214 -10.43 26.44 -13.91
N PHE A 215 -9.98 25.19 -14.07
CA PHE A 215 -8.85 24.67 -13.32
C PHE A 215 -7.57 24.89 -14.13
N PHE A 216 -6.61 25.61 -13.55
CA PHE A 216 -5.26 25.70 -14.10
C PHE A 216 -4.47 24.45 -13.71
N ASP A 217 -4.02 23.69 -14.70
CA ASP A 217 -3.10 22.58 -14.51
C ASP A 217 -1.66 23.07 -14.71
N ASP A 218 -0.92 23.15 -13.61
CA ASP A 218 0.48 23.62 -13.60
C ASP A 218 1.40 22.69 -14.41
N ASP A 219 1.11 21.38 -14.45
CA ASP A 219 1.94 20.40 -15.17
C ASP A 219 1.71 20.50 -16.69
N ALA A 220 0.48 20.77 -17.10
CA ALA A 220 0.11 20.94 -18.51
C ALA A 220 0.19 22.39 -19.02
N MET A 221 0.41 23.35 -18.11
CA MET A 221 0.39 24.80 -18.38
C MET A 221 -0.85 25.28 -19.15
N ARG A 222 -2.02 24.72 -18.79
CA ARG A 222 -3.29 24.95 -19.51
C ARG A 222 -4.49 24.96 -18.55
N TYR A 223 -5.53 25.71 -18.95
CA TYR A 223 -6.84 25.68 -18.29
C TYR A 223 -7.74 24.56 -18.82
N TYR A 224 -8.42 23.88 -17.89
CA TYR A 224 -9.44 22.87 -18.15
C TYR A 224 -10.78 23.29 -17.57
N LYS A 225 -11.87 22.88 -18.22
CA LYS A 225 -13.22 23.13 -17.69
C LYS A 225 -13.44 22.26 -16.47
N GLN A 226 -13.74 22.91 -15.34
CA GLN A 226 -13.99 22.23 -14.09
C GLN A 226 -15.49 22.16 -13.82
N TYR A 227 -15.91 21.03 -13.28
CA TYR A 227 -17.28 20.81 -12.82
C TYR A 227 -17.28 20.16 -11.44
N GLN A 228 -18.42 20.26 -10.77
CA GLN A 228 -18.75 19.53 -9.56
C GLN A 228 -19.90 18.58 -9.85
N GLU A 229 -19.75 17.31 -9.48
CA GLU A 229 -20.77 16.26 -9.61
C GLU A 229 -21.11 15.65 -8.25
N VAL A 230 -22.39 15.28 -8.08
CA VAL A 230 -22.89 14.59 -6.88
C VAL A 230 -23.18 13.11 -7.19
N LEU A 231 -22.35 12.22 -6.65
CA LEU A 231 -22.46 10.77 -6.79
C LEU A 231 -22.91 10.16 -5.46
N GLY A 232 -24.21 9.86 -5.35
CA GLY A 232 -24.78 9.39 -4.09
C GLY A 232 -24.70 10.50 -3.02
N THR A 233 -23.97 10.26 -1.94
CA THR A 233 -23.69 11.24 -0.88
C THR A 233 -22.40 12.02 -1.10
N HIS A 234 -21.59 11.66 -2.09
CA HIS A 234 -20.27 12.24 -2.33
C HIS A 234 -20.33 13.33 -3.39
N THR A 235 -19.74 14.48 -3.05
CA THR A 235 -19.54 15.58 -4.00
C THR A 235 -18.09 15.58 -4.42
N HIS A 236 -17.82 15.59 -5.72
CA HIS A 236 -16.46 15.61 -6.23
C HIS A 236 -16.30 16.59 -7.38
N ARG A 237 -15.04 16.99 -7.60
CA ARG A 237 -14.65 17.83 -8.73
C ARG A 237 -14.10 16.96 -9.86
N LEU A 238 -14.36 17.37 -11.08
CA LEU A 238 -13.89 16.71 -12.29
C LEU A 238 -13.45 17.75 -13.32
N LEU A 239 -12.64 17.30 -14.28
CA LEU A 239 -12.23 18.08 -15.43
C LEU A 239 -12.75 17.45 -16.72
N ASN A 240 -13.24 18.29 -17.63
CA ASN A 240 -13.44 17.94 -19.03
C ASN A 240 -12.56 18.87 -19.90
N ASP A 241 -12.04 18.33 -20.99
CA ASP A 241 -11.27 19.04 -22.01
C ASP A 241 -12.10 19.10 -23.29
N ASP A 242 -12.68 20.25 -23.60
CA ASP A 242 -13.57 20.42 -24.76
C ASP A 242 -12.92 20.15 -26.12
N ASP A 243 -11.59 20.19 -26.21
CA ASP A 243 -10.86 19.88 -27.45
C ASP A 243 -10.82 18.36 -27.73
N ARG A 244 -11.15 17.54 -26.74
CA ARG A 244 -11.20 16.08 -26.88
C ARG A 244 -12.59 15.63 -27.34
N PRO A 245 -12.69 14.64 -28.24
CA PRO A 245 -13.98 14.16 -28.70
C PRO A 245 -14.73 13.41 -27.58
N ALA A 246 -16.06 13.32 -27.70
CA ALA A 246 -16.89 12.59 -26.74
C ALA A 246 -16.85 11.06 -26.94
N PHE A 247 -16.60 10.58 -28.17
CA PHE A 247 -16.44 9.17 -28.44
C PHE A 247 -15.17 8.63 -27.74
N VAL A 248 -15.18 7.34 -27.41
CA VAL A 248 -14.06 6.68 -26.73
C VAL A 248 -13.16 6.00 -27.77
N PRO A 249 -11.97 6.53 -28.10
CA PRO A 249 -11.06 5.88 -29.03
C PRO A 249 -10.35 4.68 -28.38
N GLY A 250 -9.90 3.72 -29.19
CA GLY A 250 -8.96 2.69 -28.73
C GLY A 250 -9.51 1.78 -27.62
N VAL A 251 -10.81 1.50 -27.64
CA VAL A 251 -11.43 0.59 -26.67
C VAL A 251 -10.84 -0.81 -26.80
N GLU A 252 -10.32 -1.35 -25.70
CA GLU A 252 -9.73 -2.69 -25.65
C GLU A 252 -10.83 -3.77 -25.71
N ASP A 253 -10.45 -5.01 -26.05
CA ASP A 253 -11.36 -6.14 -25.83
C ASP A 253 -11.31 -6.54 -24.35
N PHE A 254 -12.47 -6.73 -23.73
CA PHE A 254 -12.56 -6.99 -22.29
C PHE A 254 -13.75 -7.88 -21.92
N PRO A 255 -13.70 -8.59 -20.78
CA PRO A 255 -14.79 -9.44 -20.33
C PRO A 255 -16.11 -8.68 -20.17
N ASN A 256 -17.20 -9.24 -20.69
CA ASN A 256 -18.53 -8.61 -20.70
C ASN A 256 -18.64 -7.34 -21.56
N ARG A 257 -17.78 -7.17 -22.58
CA ARG A 257 -17.84 -6.04 -23.53
C ARG A 257 -19.22 -5.85 -24.17
N GLN A 258 -19.96 -6.92 -24.42
CA GLN A 258 -21.33 -6.89 -24.95
C GLN A 258 -22.32 -6.12 -24.07
N ASN A 259 -22.00 -5.91 -22.79
CA ASN A 259 -22.80 -5.08 -21.89
C ASN A 259 -22.59 -3.58 -22.12
N CYS A 260 -21.64 -3.20 -22.97
CA CYS A 260 -21.31 -1.83 -23.32
C CYS A 260 -21.64 -1.54 -24.79
N ARG A 261 -22.41 -0.47 -25.03
CA ARG A 261 -22.68 0.09 -26.34
C ARG A 261 -21.89 1.38 -26.52
N TYR A 262 -21.06 1.41 -27.55
CA TYR A 262 -20.27 2.58 -27.94
C TYR A 262 -20.93 3.30 -29.10
N SER A 263 -20.90 4.63 -29.08
CA SER A 263 -21.39 5.50 -30.14
C SER A 263 -20.48 6.73 -30.29
N ILE A 264 -20.80 7.60 -31.24
CA ILE A 264 -20.06 8.86 -31.42
C ILE A 264 -20.24 9.82 -30.23
N GLU A 265 -21.33 9.66 -29.47
CA GLU A 265 -21.61 10.44 -28.28
C GLU A 265 -20.88 9.90 -27.05
N GLY A 266 -20.41 8.66 -27.04
CA GLY A 266 -19.68 8.08 -25.90
C GLY A 266 -20.01 6.60 -25.66
N VAL A 267 -20.31 6.24 -24.41
CA VAL A 267 -20.52 4.85 -24.00
C VAL A 267 -21.69 4.69 -23.01
N VAL A 268 -22.44 3.62 -23.17
CA VAL A 268 -23.46 3.14 -22.22
C VAL A 268 -23.13 1.71 -21.82
N CYS A 269 -22.95 1.44 -20.53
CA CYS A 269 -22.59 0.13 -20.01
C CYS A 269 -23.54 -0.35 -18.92
N LYS A 270 -23.97 -1.61 -18.98
CA LYS A 270 -24.66 -2.31 -17.90
C LYS A 270 -23.66 -3.06 -17.03
N VAL A 271 -23.48 -2.61 -15.79
CA VAL A 271 -22.48 -3.16 -14.86
C VAL A 271 -22.87 -4.57 -14.43
N PRO A 272 -22.03 -5.60 -14.69
CA PRO A 272 -22.31 -6.97 -14.27
C PRO A 272 -22.38 -7.15 -12.75
N PRO A 273 -23.02 -8.23 -12.25
CA PRO A 273 -22.95 -8.60 -10.84
C PRO A 273 -21.50 -8.75 -10.35
N GLY A 274 -21.20 -8.23 -9.16
CA GLY A 274 -19.86 -8.32 -8.55
C GLY A 274 -18.75 -7.52 -9.25
N GLN A 275 -19.12 -6.59 -10.14
CA GLN A 275 -18.19 -5.71 -10.86
C GLN A 275 -18.57 -4.24 -10.68
N TYR A 276 -17.61 -3.35 -10.92
CA TYR A 276 -17.74 -1.91 -10.72
C TYR A 276 -17.29 -1.16 -11.97
N PHE A 277 -17.96 -0.04 -12.27
CA PHE A 277 -17.56 0.87 -13.35
C PHE A 277 -16.82 2.05 -12.76
N MET A 278 -15.55 2.20 -13.16
CA MET A 278 -14.60 3.13 -12.58
C MET A 278 -14.29 4.25 -13.56
N MET A 279 -14.22 5.49 -13.08
CA MET A 279 -13.82 6.65 -13.88
C MET A 279 -12.80 7.53 -13.16
N GLY A 280 -11.90 8.13 -13.93
CA GLY A 280 -11.03 9.18 -13.41
C GLY A 280 -11.76 10.51 -13.29
N ASP A 281 -11.32 11.35 -12.35
CA ASP A 281 -11.85 12.71 -12.20
C ASP A 281 -11.36 13.61 -13.33
N ASN A 282 -10.19 13.32 -13.91
CA ASN A 282 -9.72 13.98 -15.13
C ASN A 282 -10.26 13.22 -16.35
N ARG A 283 -11.50 13.54 -16.76
CA ARG A 283 -12.33 12.70 -17.63
C ARG A 283 -11.72 12.46 -19.00
N ASP A 284 -11.05 13.44 -19.59
CA ASP A 284 -10.45 13.29 -20.92
C ASP A 284 -8.97 12.85 -20.87
N ASN A 285 -8.38 12.77 -19.66
CA ASN A 285 -7.01 12.30 -19.43
C ASN A 285 -6.97 11.11 -18.45
N SER A 286 -7.92 10.18 -18.62
CA SER A 286 -8.04 8.99 -17.79
C SER A 286 -8.36 7.75 -18.62
N LEU A 287 -7.44 6.79 -18.61
CA LEU A 287 -7.68 5.42 -19.07
C LEU A 287 -8.41 4.64 -17.96
N ASP A 288 -9.71 4.47 -18.10
CA ASP A 288 -10.60 3.88 -17.09
C ASP A 288 -11.65 2.95 -17.72
N SER A 289 -12.73 2.61 -17.00
CA SER A 289 -13.68 1.58 -17.42
C SER A 289 -14.38 1.86 -18.76
N ARG A 290 -14.31 3.10 -19.26
CA ARG A 290 -14.73 3.43 -20.62
C ARG A 290 -13.90 2.72 -21.70
N TYR A 291 -12.66 2.33 -21.40
CA TYR A 291 -11.71 1.77 -22.36
C TYR A 291 -11.50 0.27 -22.17
N TRP A 292 -11.34 -0.19 -20.92
CA TRP A 292 -10.97 -1.58 -20.58
C TRP A 292 -12.04 -2.33 -19.78
N GLY A 293 -13.22 -1.72 -19.59
CA GLY A 293 -14.37 -2.39 -18.97
C GLY A 293 -14.38 -2.36 -17.44
N PHE A 294 -14.98 -3.39 -16.85
CA PHE A 294 -15.36 -3.36 -15.43
C PHE A 294 -14.25 -3.89 -14.51
N VAL A 295 -14.30 -3.48 -13.23
CA VAL A 295 -13.41 -3.99 -12.18
C VAL A 295 -14.13 -5.05 -11.36
N PRO A 296 -13.68 -6.30 -11.34
CA PRO A 296 -14.21 -7.33 -10.44
C PRO A 296 -13.89 -7.09 -8.95
N ASP A 297 -14.73 -7.59 -8.02
CA ASP A 297 -14.55 -7.41 -6.57
C ASP A 297 -13.23 -7.98 -6.02
N ASN A 298 -12.72 -9.06 -6.63
CA ASN A 298 -11.43 -9.67 -6.27
C ASN A 298 -10.22 -8.81 -6.65
N ASN A 299 -10.38 -7.81 -7.54
CA ASN A 299 -9.32 -6.87 -7.90
C ASN A 299 -9.20 -5.72 -6.89
N ILE A 300 -10.18 -5.52 -6.01
CA ILE A 300 -10.19 -4.39 -5.08
C ILE A 300 -9.07 -4.53 -4.04
N VAL A 301 -8.34 -3.43 -3.83
CA VAL A 301 -7.30 -3.31 -2.80
C VAL A 301 -7.81 -2.56 -1.58
N GLY A 302 -8.47 -1.41 -1.76
CA GLY A 302 -9.00 -0.61 -0.64
C GLY A 302 -9.52 0.77 -1.04
N LYS A 303 -10.04 1.51 -0.05
CA LYS A 303 -10.56 2.87 -0.21
C LYS A 303 -9.49 3.91 0.11
N ALA A 304 -9.18 4.79 -0.82
CA ALA A 304 -8.30 5.93 -0.57
C ALA A 304 -9.07 7.02 0.18
N PHE A 305 -8.46 7.61 1.23
CA PHE A 305 -9.19 8.56 2.09
C PHE A 305 -8.39 9.78 2.55
N PHE A 306 -7.06 9.75 2.48
CA PHE A 306 -6.21 10.81 3.04
C PHE A 306 -4.90 10.96 2.28
N VAL A 307 -4.51 12.19 1.93
CA VAL A 307 -3.14 12.52 1.47
C VAL A 307 -2.33 12.84 2.71
N TRP A 308 -1.36 11.99 3.03
CA TRP A 308 -0.54 12.18 4.23
C TRP A 308 0.72 13.01 3.97
N MET A 309 1.14 13.14 2.70
CA MET A 309 2.30 13.94 2.32
C MET A 309 2.25 14.28 0.83
N ASN A 310 2.79 15.43 0.44
CA ASN A 310 3.22 15.74 -0.91
C ASN A 310 4.48 16.60 -0.81
N PHE A 311 5.58 16.18 -1.43
CA PHE A 311 6.88 16.85 -1.28
C PHE A 311 6.98 18.17 -2.06
N GLY A 312 6.14 18.37 -3.09
CA GLY A 312 6.11 19.61 -3.88
C GLY A 312 5.12 20.64 -3.33
N ASP A 313 4.04 20.19 -2.69
CA ASP A 313 3.01 21.08 -2.13
C ASP A 313 2.44 20.53 -0.80
N LEU A 314 2.96 21.06 0.32
CA LEU A 314 2.51 20.66 1.66
C LEU A 314 1.04 21.01 1.95
N LYS A 315 0.41 21.92 1.19
CA LYS A 315 -1.02 22.28 1.38
C LYS A 315 -1.95 21.14 0.95
N ARG A 316 -1.43 20.13 0.25
CA ARG A 316 -2.17 18.94 -0.18
C ARG A 316 -2.48 17.97 0.95
N ILE A 317 -1.84 18.08 2.11
CA ILE A 317 -2.04 17.18 3.24
C ILE A 317 -3.46 17.35 3.78
N GLY A 318 -4.25 16.27 3.77
CA GLY A 318 -5.64 16.30 4.22
C GLY A 318 -6.52 15.22 3.61
N SER A 319 -7.78 15.18 4.05
CA SER A 319 -8.83 14.36 3.44
C SER A 319 -9.30 14.98 2.14
N PHE A 320 -9.68 14.14 1.17
CA PHE A 320 -10.10 14.57 -0.18
C PHE A 320 -11.46 14.03 -0.62
N ASN A 321 -12.35 13.74 0.35
CA ASN A 321 -13.71 13.30 0.09
C ASN A 321 -14.70 14.44 -0.10
#